data_AF-A0A7G8D6K8-F1
#
_entry.id   AF-A0A7G8D6K8-F1
#
_cell.length_a   1.000
_cell.length_b   1.000
_cell.length_c   1.000
_cell.angle_alpha   90.00
_cell.angle_beta   90.00
_cell.angle_gamma   90.00
#
_symmetry.space_group_name_H-M   'P 1'
#
loop_
_entity.id
_entity.type
_entity.pdbx_description
1 polymer ?
#
loop_
_entity_poly.entity_id
_entity_poly.type
_entity_poly.pdbx_seq_one_letter_code
_entity_poly.pdbx_strand_id
1 'polypeptide(L)'
;MEELGKLYPIYEHPRDRLLQAIWGKRKQLYRPFWALEHVSFQLKRGQTLGVVGRNGSGKSTLLQLICGTLTPTTGRVWVEGRIGALLELGSGFNPEFTGLENVYLNGTLLGLTKSEINARLDTILEFAGIGDFIHQPVKTYSSGMAVRLAFSVQAHVQPDLLVVDEALAVGDEMFQKKCYTHLEQLKANGTSILLVTHSCPQILQHCDQALLLSGGELKLMGSPKLITSTYQRLNNAPADEWSSLLAQAADRLDEGNSPGPKTESPDLSNAEHDANLVPSSSVSYDARGIRIEAVEVLNQDGNAANLIPVGERFSLRFSYRADEPQKDLRLACNIANQTGIRITGQQHQGPTCAAGDTFSMTFHFNGGLLPGLYFIGGGIWPSDRPGDFLHRVVDACALRITTEQPVKGFGLCDLSAGAPTLQQASL
;
A
#
# COMPACT_ATOMS: atom_id res chain seq x y z
N MET A 1 -10.23 -8.76 17.59
CA MET A 1 -11.06 -7.63 18.08
C MET A 1 -12.50 -7.96 17.76
N GLU A 2 -13.41 -7.62 18.66
CA GLU A 2 -14.83 -8.00 18.54
C GLU A 2 -15.73 -6.78 18.83
N GLU A 3 -16.58 -6.44 17.86
CA GLU A 3 -17.63 -5.42 17.94
C GLU A 3 -17.14 -4.06 18.45
N LEU A 4 -15.94 -3.67 18.04
CA LEU A 4 -15.24 -2.51 18.56
C LEU A 4 -15.95 -1.23 18.15
N GLY A 5 -16.30 -0.39 19.12
CA GLY A 5 -16.93 0.90 18.88
C GLY A 5 -16.40 2.00 19.79
N LYS A 6 -16.31 3.21 19.25
CA LYS A 6 -15.92 4.41 19.98
C LYS A 6 -16.86 5.56 19.67
N LEU A 7 -17.60 5.99 20.69
CA LEU A 7 -18.50 7.13 20.65
C LEU A 7 -17.85 8.33 21.35
N TYR A 8 -17.92 9.48 20.68
CA TYR A 8 -17.64 10.78 21.26
C TYR A 8 -18.95 11.56 21.44
N PRO A 9 -19.29 11.97 22.68
CA PRO A 9 -20.43 12.84 22.91
C PRO A 9 -20.08 14.28 22.51
N ILE A 10 -20.78 14.82 21.51
CA ILE A 10 -20.65 16.21 21.07
C ILE A 10 -21.71 17.05 21.78
N TYR A 11 -21.27 18.00 22.60
CA TYR A 11 -22.14 18.94 23.33
C TYR A 11 -22.15 20.29 22.60
N GLU A 12 -23.32 20.93 22.50
CA GLU A 12 -23.44 22.28 21.92
C GLU A 12 -22.90 23.34 22.89
N HIS A 13 -23.12 23.15 24.19
CA HIS A 13 -22.63 24.05 25.23
C HIS A 13 -21.94 23.31 26.39
N PRO A 14 -20.92 23.91 27.04
CA PRO A 14 -20.25 23.30 28.20
C PRO A 14 -21.19 22.94 29.36
N ARG A 15 -22.28 23.70 29.54
CA ARG A 15 -23.31 23.42 30.55
C ARG A 15 -24.03 22.09 30.32
N ASP A 16 -24.17 21.66 29.08
CA ASP A 16 -24.88 20.42 28.73
C ASP A 16 -24.08 19.19 29.18
N ARG A 17 -22.74 19.30 29.19
CA ARG A 17 -21.85 18.28 29.76
C ARG A 17 -22.06 18.13 31.26
N LEU A 18 -22.22 19.24 31.99
CA LEU A 18 -22.49 19.22 33.42
C LEU A 18 -23.88 18.62 33.70
N LEU A 19 -24.90 19.08 32.97
CA LEU A 19 -26.26 18.57 33.09
C LEU A 19 -26.36 17.09 32.72
N GLN A 20 -25.61 16.62 31.72
CA GLN A 20 -25.52 15.22 31.33
C GLN A 20 -24.90 14.35 32.44
N ALA A 21 -23.88 14.87 33.15
CA ALA A 21 -23.28 14.19 34.28
C ALA A 21 -24.27 14.06 35.46
N ILE A 22 -25.10 15.08 35.69
CA ILE A 22 -26.10 15.10 36.77
C ILE A 22 -27.31 14.22 36.45
N TRP A 23 -27.85 14.31 35.23
CA TRP A 23 -29.06 13.56 34.84
C TRP A 23 -28.78 12.13 34.37
N GLY A 24 -27.51 11.77 34.17
CA GLY A 24 -27.11 10.42 33.77
C GLY A 24 -27.83 9.95 32.50
N LYS A 25 -28.24 8.68 32.45
CA LYS A 25 -28.92 8.09 31.27
C LYS A 25 -30.37 8.56 31.06
N ARG A 26 -30.93 9.41 31.92
CA ARG A 26 -32.35 9.82 31.84
C ARG A 26 -32.64 10.78 30.69
N LYS A 27 -31.64 11.56 30.27
CA LYS A 27 -31.75 12.50 29.15
C LYS A 27 -30.43 12.55 28.40
N GLN A 28 -30.50 12.42 27.08
CA GLN A 28 -29.34 12.58 26.20
C GLN A 28 -29.25 14.05 25.78
N LEU A 29 -28.23 14.74 26.28
CA LEU A 29 -27.92 16.15 26.02
C LEU A 29 -26.70 16.33 25.11
N TYR A 30 -26.33 15.28 24.38
CA TYR A 30 -25.24 15.29 23.42
C TYR A 30 -25.66 14.62 22.12
N ARG A 31 -25.06 15.08 21.02
CA ARG A 31 -25.12 14.37 19.74
C ARG A 31 -24.05 13.27 19.76
N PRO A 32 -24.41 12.00 19.52
CA PRO A 32 -23.43 10.93 19.44
C PRO A 32 -22.64 11.06 18.14
N PHE A 33 -21.32 10.93 18.22
CA PHE A 33 -20.44 10.80 17.06
C PHE A 33 -19.66 9.50 17.17
N TRP A 34 -19.98 8.54 16.32
CA TRP A 34 -19.25 7.29 16.23
C TRP A 34 -18.01 7.46 15.36
N ALA A 35 -16.85 7.44 16.00
CA ALA A 35 -15.57 7.44 15.29
C ALA A 35 -15.22 6.04 14.77
N LEU A 36 -15.71 5.01 15.48
CA LEU A 36 -15.70 3.62 15.05
C LEU A 36 -17.01 2.95 15.50
N GLU A 37 -17.57 2.09 14.67
CA GLU A 37 -18.83 1.41 14.92
C GLU A 37 -18.75 -0.03 14.40
N HIS A 38 -19.01 -1.00 15.29
CA HIS A 38 -19.08 -2.44 14.96
C HIS A 38 -17.87 -3.01 14.19
N VAL A 39 -16.65 -2.59 14.55
CA VAL A 39 -15.43 -3.07 13.87
C VAL A 39 -14.93 -4.38 14.47
N SER A 40 -14.88 -5.43 13.64
CA SER A 40 -14.41 -6.77 14.02
C SER A 40 -13.38 -7.28 13.01
N PHE A 41 -12.18 -7.63 13.50
CA PHE A 41 -11.15 -8.31 12.69
C PHE A 41 -10.11 -9.00 13.59
N GLN A 42 -9.31 -9.88 12.97
CA GLN A 42 -8.19 -10.58 13.61
C GLN A 42 -6.92 -10.38 12.78
N LEU A 43 -5.82 -10.12 13.46
CA LEU A 43 -4.47 -10.13 12.90
C LEU A 43 -3.71 -11.31 13.50
N LYS A 44 -3.17 -12.20 12.66
CA LYS A 44 -2.41 -13.38 13.11
C LYS A 44 -0.95 -12.98 13.42
N ARG A 45 -0.28 -13.80 14.23
CA ARG A 45 1.15 -13.60 14.52
C ARG A 45 1.98 -13.69 13.24
N GLY A 46 2.93 -12.77 13.06
CA GLY A 46 3.81 -12.69 11.89
C GLY A 46 3.12 -12.23 10.60
N GLN A 47 1.83 -11.91 10.66
CA GLN A 47 1.08 -11.38 9.52
C GLN A 47 1.24 -9.85 9.47
N THR A 48 1.23 -9.29 8.27
CA THR A 48 1.17 -7.84 8.07
C THR A 48 -0.20 -7.41 7.52
N LEU A 49 -0.83 -6.43 8.19
CA LEU A 49 -2.16 -5.92 7.87
C LEU A 49 -2.12 -4.42 7.57
N GLY A 50 -2.60 -4.08 6.38
CA GLY A 50 -2.77 -2.71 5.92
C GLY A 50 -4.11 -2.11 6.33
N VAL A 51 -4.14 -0.86 6.76
CA VAL A 51 -5.37 -0.11 7.02
C VAL A 51 -5.42 1.11 6.11
N VAL A 52 -6.36 1.10 5.16
CA VAL A 52 -6.60 2.20 4.23
C VAL A 52 -7.97 2.84 4.47
N GLY A 53 -8.11 4.12 4.14
CA GLY A 53 -9.35 4.85 4.28
C GLY A 53 -9.15 6.35 4.17
N ARG A 54 -10.23 7.11 3.92
CA ARG A 54 -10.17 8.58 3.83
C ARG A 54 -9.82 9.22 5.18
N ASN A 55 -9.47 10.50 5.15
CA ASN A 55 -9.35 11.28 6.38
C ASN A 55 -10.71 11.30 7.10
N GLY A 56 -10.69 11.13 8.42
CA GLY A 56 -11.90 11.01 9.22
C GLY A 56 -12.57 9.63 9.20
N SER A 57 -11.99 8.59 8.56
CA SER A 57 -12.59 7.25 8.53
C SER A 57 -12.46 6.43 9.81
N GLY A 58 -11.74 6.95 10.83
CA GLY A 58 -11.54 6.27 12.12
C GLY A 58 -10.18 5.58 12.29
N LYS A 59 -9.25 5.67 11.34
CA LYS A 59 -7.92 5.01 11.40
C LYS A 59 -7.13 5.34 12.67
N SER A 60 -6.95 6.62 12.99
CA SER A 60 -6.21 7.04 14.19
C SER A 60 -6.91 6.60 15.48
N THR A 61 -8.25 6.66 15.52
CA THR A 61 -9.04 6.12 16.64
C THR A 61 -8.82 4.62 16.79
N LEU A 62 -8.78 3.87 15.68
CA LEU A 62 -8.49 2.44 15.70
C LEU A 62 -7.11 2.18 16.29
N LEU A 63 -6.10 2.92 15.84
CA LEU A 63 -4.74 2.80 16.36
C LEU A 63 -4.65 3.06 17.86
N GLN A 64 -5.31 4.11 18.35
CA GLN A 64 -5.34 4.44 19.76
C GLN A 64 -6.03 3.36 20.61
N LEU A 65 -7.11 2.75 20.10
CA LEU A 65 -7.77 1.61 20.76
C LEU A 65 -6.86 0.38 20.81
N ILE A 66 -6.14 0.09 19.71
CA ILE A 66 -5.21 -1.04 19.62
C ILE A 66 -4.04 -0.86 20.58
N CYS A 67 -3.48 0.34 20.64
CA CYS A 67 -2.35 0.66 21.51
C CYS A 67 -2.76 0.85 22.99
N GLY A 68 -4.06 0.79 23.30
CA GLY A 68 -4.57 0.96 24.66
C GLY A 68 -4.51 2.39 25.19
N THR A 69 -4.19 3.38 24.35
CA THR A 69 -4.22 4.80 24.74
C THR A 69 -5.64 5.36 24.79
N LEU A 70 -6.60 4.63 24.22
CA LEU A 70 -8.02 4.95 24.24
C LEU A 70 -8.84 3.73 24.69
N THR A 71 -9.80 3.95 25.58
CA THR A 71 -10.75 2.91 25.99
C THR A 71 -11.93 2.83 25.02
N PRO A 72 -12.32 1.63 24.56
CA PRO A 72 -13.51 1.46 23.72
C PRO A 72 -14.80 1.83 24.47
N THR A 73 -15.81 2.29 23.73
CA THR A 73 -17.17 2.48 24.26
C THR A 73 -17.93 1.15 24.26
N THR A 74 -17.75 0.36 23.21
CA THR A 74 -18.35 -0.97 23.03
C THR A 74 -17.31 -1.93 22.46
N GLY A 75 -17.55 -3.23 22.62
CA GLY A 75 -16.64 -4.26 22.13
C GLY A 75 -15.37 -4.40 22.95
N ARG A 76 -14.42 -5.17 22.41
CA ARG A 76 -13.15 -5.50 23.09
C ARG A 76 -11.98 -5.57 22.13
N VAL A 77 -10.82 -5.13 22.63
CA VAL A 77 -9.51 -5.31 22.01
C VAL A 77 -8.71 -6.28 22.87
N TRP A 78 -8.15 -7.31 22.25
CA TRP A 78 -7.26 -8.28 22.87
C TRP A 78 -5.98 -8.32 22.06
N VAL A 79 -4.85 -8.07 22.72
CA VAL A 79 -3.51 -8.16 22.13
C VAL A 79 -2.66 -9.01 23.05
N GLU A 80 -2.06 -10.05 22.51
CA GLU A 80 -1.09 -10.88 23.22
C GLU A 80 0.32 -10.42 22.85
N GLY A 81 1.11 -10.09 23.88
CA GLY A 81 2.50 -9.66 23.70
C GLY A 81 2.69 -8.15 23.77
N ARG A 82 3.91 -7.72 23.43
CA ARG A 82 4.35 -6.33 23.49
C ARG A 82 3.98 -5.58 22.22
N ILE A 83 3.32 -4.43 22.39
CA ILE A 83 3.02 -3.50 21.31
C ILE A 83 4.17 -2.50 21.20
N GLY A 84 4.79 -2.42 20.04
CA GLY A 84 5.62 -1.29 19.64
C GLY A 84 4.78 -0.37 18.76
N ALA A 85 4.64 0.89 19.12
CA ALA A 85 3.85 1.83 18.33
C ALA A 85 4.74 3.01 17.89
N LEU A 86 4.98 3.09 16.58
CA LEU A 86 5.61 4.24 15.92
C LEU A 86 4.61 5.40 15.75
N LEU A 87 3.68 5.52 16.71
CA LEU A 87 2.74 6.61 16.83
C LEU A 87 3.46 7.77 17.50
N GLU A 88 3.43 8.94 16.87
CA GLU A 88 3.93 10.17 17.49
C GLU A 88 5.40 10.05 17.93
N LEU A 89 6.29 9.64 17.01
CA LEU A 89 7.74 9.55 17.21
C LEU A 89 8.27 10.79 17.97
N GLY A 90 8.78 10.59 19.18
CA GLY A 90 9.33 11.65 20.05
C GLY A 90 8.35 12.23 21.08
N SER A 91 7.07 11.87 21.07
CA SER A 91 6.07 12.29 22.08
C SER A 91 6.39 11.82 23.51
N GLY A 92 7.21 10.78 23.64
CA GLY A 92 7.74 10.30 24.91
C GLY A 92 9.06 10.93 25.35
N PHE A 93 9.63 11.86 24.58
CA PHE A 93 10.85 12.55 25.00
C PHE A 93 10.56 13.67 25.98
N ASN A 94 11.39 13.76 27.00
CA ASN A 94 11.48 14.93 27.84
C ASN A 94 12.52 15.89 27.21
N PRO A 95 12.10 17.09 26.76
CA PRO A 95 13.00 18.04 26.10
C PRO A 95 14.16 18.52 26.99
N GLU A 96 13.99 18.47 28.31
CA GLU A 96 15.02 18.85 29.27
C GLU A 96 16.05 17.75 29.52
N PHE A 97 15.74 16.51 29.16
CA PHE A 97 16.64 15.37 29.31
C PHE A 97 17.59 15.29 28.12
N THR A 98 18.80 14.78 28.37
CA THR A 98 19.75 14.40 27.34
C THR A 98 19.17 13.32 26.42
N GLY A 99 19.73 13.17 25.22
CA GLY A 99 19.37 12.05 24.35
C GLY A 99 19.54 10.70 25.03
N LEU A 100 20.61 10.51 25.79
CA LEU A 100 20.87 9.28 26.53
C LEU A 100 19.76 8.97 27.56
N GLU A 101 19.40 9.95 28.40
CA GLU A 101 18.31 9.79 29.37
C GLU A 101 16.97 9.50 28.68
N ASN A 102 16.74 10.11 27.52
CA ASN A 102 15.57 9.86 26.69
C ASN A 102 15.54 8.45 26.09
N VAL A 103 16.70 7.85 25.76
CA VAL A 103 16.80 6.43 25.36
C VAL A 103 16.33 5.53 26.50
N TYR A 104 16.78 5.76 27.73
CA TYR A 104 16.33 4.97 28.87
C TYR A 104 14.85 5.16 29.18
N LEU A 105 14.37 6.41 29.15
CA LEU A 105 12.97 6.74 29.36
C LEU A 105 12.07 6.03 28.34
N ASN A 106 12.37 6.18 27.04
CA ASN A 106 11.57 5.56 25.99
C ASN A 106 11.69 4.05 25.99
N GLY A 107 12.88 3.49 26.18
CA GLY A 107 13.06 2.05 26.28
C GLY A 107 12.20 1.45 27.40
N THR A 108 12.15 2.11 28.56
CA THR A 108 11.32 1.68 29.70
C THR A 108 9.82 1.80 29.40
N LEU A 109 9.38 2.89 28.76
CA LEU A 109 7.99 3.07 28.33
C LEU A 109 7.56 1.99 27.31
N LEU A 110 8.50 1.52 26.49
CA LEU A 110 8.31 0.42 25.53
C LEU A 110 8.49 -0.97 26.19
N GLY A 111 8.55 -1.03 27.53
CA GLY A 111 8.60 -2.25 28.31
C GLY A 111 9.97 -2.94 28.36
N LEU A 112 11.06 -2.28 27.94
CA LEU A 112 12.41 -2.82 28.13
C LEU A 112 12.87 -2.63 29.57
N THR A 113 13.54 -3.65 30.09
CA THR A 113 14.29 -3.55 31.34
C THR A 113 15.57 -2.74 31.12
N LYS A 114 16.12 -2.15 32.20
CA LYS A 114 17.39 -1.42 32.12
C LYS A 114 18.54 -2.28 31.54
N SER A 115 18.57 -3.57 31.87
CA SER A 115 19.57 -4.51 31.32
C SER A 115 19.42 -4.70 29.81
N GLU A 116 18.18 -4.79 29.32
CA GLU A 116 17.88 -4.90 27.90
C GLU A 116 18.25 -3.63 27.13
N ILE A 117 18.06 -2.45 27.73
CA ILE A 117 18.46 -1.18 27.14
C ILE A 117 19.98 -1.10 27.06
N ASN A 118 20.70 -1.43 28.15
CA ASN A 118 22.16 -1.44 28.16
C ASN A 118 22.75 -2.35 27.07
N ALA A 119 22.19 -3.55 26.88
CA ALA A 119 22.66 -4.51 25.89
C ALA A 119 22.49 -4.02 24.43
N ARG A 120 21.62 -3.04 24.19
CA ARG A 120 21.29 -2.51 22.86
C ARG A 120 21.75 -1.06 22.67
N LEU A 121 22.32 -0.44 23.70
CA LEU A 121 22.60 0.99 23.72
C LEU A 121 23.50 1.38 22.54
N ASP A 122 24.62 0.69 22.35
CA ASP A 122 25.57 0.99 21.28
C ASP A 122 24.91 0.90 19.89
N THR A 123 24.10 -0.14 19.65
CA THR A 123 23.36 -0.31 18.39
C THR A 123 22.31 0.77 18.16
N ILE A 124 21.64 1.22 19.23
CA ILE A 124 20.67 2.34 19.16
C ILE A 124 21.40 3.64 18.77
N LEU A 125 22.55 3.91 19.39
CA LEU A 125 23.33 5.12 19.15
C LEU A 125 23.93 5.14 17.74
N GLU A 126 24.47 4.00 17.28
CA GLU A 126 25.00 3.84 15.94
C GLU A 126 23.91 4.03 14.87
N PHE A 127 22.73 3.42 15.08
CA PHE A 127 21.60 3.58 14.15
C PHE A 127 21.09 5.02 14.10
N ALA A 128 21.00 5.69 15.27
CA ALA A 128 20.58 7.09 15.34
C ALA A 128 21.55 7.98 14.57
N GLY A 129 22.85 7.71 14.68
CA GLY A 129 23.90 8.44 13.98
C GLY A 129 23.90 9.93 14.30
N ILE A 130 23.62 10.27 15.57
CA ILE A 130 23.62 11.65 16.10
C ILE A 130 24.92 12.00 16.84
N GLY A 131 25.88 11.08 16.95
CA GLY A 131 27.20 11.32 17.56
C GLY A 131 27.14 11.88 18.98
N ASP A 132 28.03 12.82 19.29
CA ASP A 132 28.19 13.41 20.63
C ASP A 132 26.97 14.22 21.11
N PHE A 133 26.04 14.55 20.22
CA PHE A 133 24.81 15.24 20.60
C PHE A 133 23.95 14.40 21.56
N ILE A 134 24.17 13.08 21.66
CA ILE A 134 23.47 12.21 22.63
C ILE A 134 23.57 12.72 24.08
N HIS A 135 24.65 13.43 24.42
CA HIS A 135 24.88 14.00 25.76
C HIS A 135 24.27 15.39 25.95
N GLN A 136 23.61 15.95 24.93
CA GLN A 136 22.93 17.24 25.00
C GLN A 136 21.41 17.07 25.19
N PRO A 137 20.73 18.04 25.85
CA PRO A 137 19.29 18.04 25.99
C PRO A 137 18.55 17.98 24.65
N VAL A 138 17.50 17.17 24.54
CA VAL A 138 16.76 16.98 23.28
C VAL A 138 16.15 18.28 22.74
N LYS A 139 15.86 19.28 23.57
CA LYS A 139 15.40 20.60 23.10
C LYS A 139 16.40 21.33 22.20
N THR A 140 17.68 20.96 22.20
CA THR A 140 18.69 21.55 21.31
C THR A 140 18.77 20.82 19.97
N TYR A 141 18.06 19.70 19.81
CA TYR A 141 18.14 18.88 18.62
C TYR A 141 17.37 19.52 17.47
N SER A 142 17.86 19.31 16.25
CA SER A 142 17.00 19.46 15.08
C SER A 142 15.84 18.45 15.13
N SER A 143 14.73 18.76 14.46
CA SER A 143 13.60 17.82 14.33
C SER A 143 14.04 16.46 13.78
N GLY A 144 14.97 16.44 12.81
CA GLY A 144 15.54 15.21 12.24
C GLY A 144 16.33 14.38 13.25
N MET A 145 17.16 15.01 14.10
CA MET A 145 17.91 14.29 15.14
C MET A 145 16.98 13.65 16.18
N ALA A 146 15.94 14.39 16.61
CA ALA A 146 14.95 13.88 17.55
C ALA A 146 14.20 12.67 16.97
N VAL A 147 13.73 12.76 15.72
CA VAL A 147 13.05 11.65 15.03
C VAL A 147 13.98 10.46 14.84
N ARG A 148 15.24 10.67 14.43
CA ARG A 148 16.22 9.60 14.27
C ARG A 148 16.46 8.87 15.58
N LEU A 149 16.66 9.58 16.70
CA LEU A 149 16.84 8.95 18.00
C LEU A 149 15.59 8.18 18.44
N ALA A 150 14.40 8.78 18.32
CA ALA A 150 13.14 8.14 18.69
C ALA A 150 12.92 6.84 17.92
N PHE A 151 13.12 6.88 16.60
CA PHE A 151 13.01 5.70 15.76
C PHE A 151 14.07 4.65 16.11
N SER A 152 15.30 5.06 16.40
CA SER A 152 16.39 4.13 16.74
C SER A 152 16.09 3.32 17.99
N VAL A 153 15.53 3.97 19.03
CA VAL A 153 15.08 3.24 20.23
C VAL A 153 14.00 2.24 19.86
N GLN A 154 12.97 2.67 19.12
CA GLN A 154 11.85 1.81 18.74
C GLN A 154 12.26 0.63 17.84
N ALA A 155 13.14 0.84 16.87
CA ALA A 155 13.67 -0.21 15.99
C ALA A 155 14.43 -1.30 16.77
N HIS A 156 15.04 -0.96 17.91
CA HIS A 156 15.75 -1.94 18.73
C HIS A 156 14.87 -2.57 19.81
N VAL A 157 13.59 -2.20 19.87
CA VAL A 157 12.58 -2.99 20.57
C VAL A 157 12.20 -4.15 19.66
N GLN A 158 12.05 -5.35 20.22
CA GLN A 158 11.46 -6.50 19.53
C GLN A 158 10.00 -6.63 19.98
N PRO A 159 9.04 -5.97 19.29
CA PRO A 159 7.63 -6.12 19.61
C PRO A 159 7.03 -7.38 18.99
N ASP A 160 5.96 -7.88 19.61
CA ASP A 160 5.10 -8.92 19.04
C ASP A 160 4.14 -8.33 17.99
N LEU A 161 3.72 -7.07 18.21
CA LEU A 161 2.93 -6.25 17.30
C LEU A 161 3.59 -4.89 17.11
N LEU A 162 4.00 -4.58 15.89
CA LEU A 162 4.45 -3.25 15.49
C LEU A 162 3.31 -2.48 14.80
N VAL A 163 2.93 -1.35 15.38
CA VAL A 163 1.97 -0.41 14.81
C VAL A 163 2.71 0.72 14.15
N VAL A 164 2.41 0.94 12.88
CA VAL A 164 3.06 1.93 12.04
C VAL A 164 1.99 2.85 11.48
N ASP A 165 2.09 4.14 11.80
CA ASP A 165 1.29 5.20 11.17
C ASP A 165 2.14 5.94 10.13
N GLU A 166 1.52 6.81 9.34
CA GLU A 166 2.13 7.57 8.22
C GLU A 166 3.41 8.35 8.59
N ALA A 167 3.73 8.43 9.89
CA ALA A 167 4.95 8.96 10.47
C ALA A 167 6.26 8.31 9.95
N LEU A 168 6.22 7.13 9.31
CA LEU A 168 7.43 6.61 8.63
C LEU A 168 7.90 7.45 7.45
N ALA A 169 7.05 8.35 6.93
CA ALA A 169 7.44 9.31 5.90
C ALA A 169 8.27 10.48 6.45
N VAL A 170 8.55 10.53 7.76
CA VAL A 170 9.34 11.59 8.39
C VAL A 170 10.83 11.21 8.36
N GLY A 171 11.66 12.11 7.83
CA GLY A 171 13.10 11.90 7.66
C GLY A 171 13.53 12.01 6.19
N ASP A 172 14.82 11.91 5.93
CA ASP A 172 15.36 11.88 4.56
C ASP A 172 15.14 10.51 3.89
N GLU A 173 15.29 10.45 2.56
CA GLU A 173 15.06 9.24 1.76
C GLU A 173 15.97 8.08 2.20
N MET A 174 17.20 8.38 2.64
CA MET A 174 18.15 7.37 3.10
C MET A 174 17.68 6.73 4.41
N PHE A 175 17.15 7.54 5.33
CA PHE A 175 16.60 7.09 6.59
C PHE A 175 15.31 6.29 6.38
N GLN A 176 14.41 6.73 5.50
CA GLN A 176 13.21 5.96 5.15
C GLN A 176 13.55 4.57 4.62
N LYS A 177 14.56 4.44 3.73
CA LYS A 177 15.04 3.13 3.25
C LYS A 177 15.55 2.24 4.39
N LYS A 178 16.25 2.80 5.38
CA LYS A 178 16.66 2.07 6.59
C LYS A 178 15.45 1.60 7.39
N CYS A 179 14.45 2.44 7.57
CA CYS A 179 13.22 2.09 8.29
C CYS A 179 12.49 0.91 7.63
N TYR A 180 12.30 0.95 6.31
CA TYR A 180 11.64 -0.15 5.59
C TYR A 180 12.47 -1.43 5.58
N THR A 181 13.79 -1.35 5.42
CA THR A 181 14.67 -2.52 5.51
C THR A 181 14.54 -3.19 6.88
N HIS A 182 14.45 -2.38 7.93
CA HIS A 182 14.27 -2.89 9.29
C HIS A 182 12.87 -3.48 9.52
N LEU A 183 11.81 -2.88 8.95
CA LEU A 183 10.46 -3.48 8.97
C LEU A 183 10.44 -4.88 8.35
N GLU A 184 11.11 -5.07 7.22
CA GLU A 184 11.22 -6.38 6.57
C GLU A 184 11.98 -7.40 7.44
N GLN A 185 13.01 -6.96 8.16
CA GLN A 185 13.72 -7.81 9.13
C GLN A 185 12.81 -8.22 10.30
N LEU A 186 12.03 -7.29 10.85
CA LEU A 186 11.06 -7.60 11.91
C LEU A 186 9.99 -8.58 11.41
N LYS A 187 9.46 -8.36 10.19
CA LYS A 187 8.53 -9.28 9.53
C LYS A 187 9.14 -10.68 9.41
N ALA A 188 10.39 -10.78 8.92
CA ALA A 188 11.09 -12.05 8.78
C ALA A 188 11.33 -12.77 10.13
N ASN A 189 11.45 -12.01 11.23
CA ASN A 189 11.57 -12.53 12.58
C ASN A 189 10.23 -12.92 13.23
N GLY A 190 9.11 -12.79 12.50
CA GLY A 190 7.77 -13.17 12.97
C GLY A 190 7.02 -12.09 13.73
N THR A 191 7.50 -10.84 13.74
CA THR A 191 6.74 -9.70 14.27
C THR A 191 5.52 -9.43 13.40
N SER A 192 4.36 -9.24 14.03
CA SER A 192 3.13 -8.85 13.34
C SER A 192 3.15 -7.35 13.08
N ILE A 193 2.72 -6.89 11.91
CA ILE A 193 2.79 -5.46 11.56
C ILE A 193 1.39 -4.94 11.20
N LEU A 194 0.98 -3.84 11.83
CA LEU A 194 -0.20 -3.08 11.44
C LEU A 194 0.27 -1.78 10.79
N LEU A 195 0.09 -1.68 9.46
CA LEU A 195 0.51 -0.52 8.67
C LEU A 195 -0.71 0.34 8.31
N VAL A 196 -0.73 1.59 8.78
CA VAL A 196 -1.77 2.56 8.48
C VAL A 196 -1.21 3.62 7.56
N THR A 197 -1.76 3.70 6.35
CA THR A 197 -1.28 4.62 5.32
C THR A 197 -2.34 4.88 4.27
N HIS A 198 -2.30 6.06 3.65
CA HIS A 198 -3.04 6.36 2.42
C HIS A 198 -2.30 5.87 1.16
N SER A 199 -1.06 5.40 1.28
CA SER A 199 -0.23 4.96 0.15
C SER A 199 -0.55 3.52 -0.27
N CYS A 200 -1.33 3.38 -1.35
CA CYS A 200 -1.61 2.07 -1.94
C CYS A 200 -0.35 1.26 -2.31
N PRO A 201 0.71 1.85 -2.89
CA PRO A 201 1.95 1.12 -3.17
C PRO A 201 2.59 0.49 -1.92
N GLN A 202 2.59 1.19 -0.78
CA GLN A 202 3.15 0.66 0.47
C GLN A 202 2.34 -0.55 0.98
N ILE A 203 1.01 -0.47 0.90
CA ILE A 203 0.13 -1.59 1.26
C ILE A 203 0.38 -2.81 0.36
N LEU A 204 0.50 -2.59 -0.95
CA LEU A 204 0.78 -3.67 -1.91
C LEU A 204 2.15 -4.33 -1.70
N GLN A 205 3.14 -3.55 -1.27
CA GLN A 205 4.51 -4.02 -1.10
C GLN A 205 4.73 -4.73 0.24
N HIS A 206 4.13 -4.23 1.32
CA HIS A 206 4.50 -4.63 2.69
C HIS A 206 3.42 -5.43 3.43
N CYS A 207 2.17 -5.44 2.95
CA CYS A 207 1.05 -6.07 3.64
C CYS A 207 0.65 -7.43 3.02
N ASP A 208 0.33 -8.41 3.86
CA ASP A 208 -0.23 -9.70 3.43
C ASP A 208 -1.75 -9.61 3.26
N GLN A 209 -2.41 -8.76 4.07
CA GLN A 209 -3.83 -8.42 3.98
C GLN A 209 -4.02 -6.92 4.11
N ALA A 210 -5.17 -6.41 3.68
CA ALA A 210 -5.58 -5.04 3.93
C ALA A 210 -7.04 -4.97 4.34
N LEU A 211 -7.40 -3.87 5.01
CA LEU A 211 -8.78 -3.51 5.32
C LEU A 211 -9.06 -2.07 4.91
N LEU A 212 -10.30 -1.84 4.50
CA LEU A 212 -10.83 -0.53 4.12
C LEU A 212 -11.76 -0.03 5.23
N LEU A 213 -11.37 1.06 5.87
CA LEU A 213 -12.21 1.81 6.81
C LEU A 213 -12.90 2.98 6.13
N SER A 214 -14.19 3.12 6.39
CA SER A 214 -14.99 4.25 5.92
C SER A 214 -16.11 4.58 6.88
N GLY A 215 -16.23 5.86 7.26
CA GLY A 215 -17.28 6.32 8.17
C GLY A 215 -17.26 5.67 9.55
N GLY A 216 -16.10 5.19 10.02
CA GLY A 216 -15.98 4.46 11.28
C GLY A 216 -16.27 2.96 11.19
N GLU A 217 -16.65 2.45 10.01
CA GLU A 217 -16.95 1.03 9.81
C GLU A 217 -15.89 0.35 8.95
N LEU A 218 -15.66 -0.94 9.22
CA LEU A 218 -14.89 -1.82 8.33
C LEU A 218 -15.79 -2.20 7.16
N LYS A 219 -15.43 -1.75 5.95
CA LYS A 219 -16.22 -2.02 4.75
C LYS A 219 -15.78 -3.30 4.04
N LEU A 220 -14.48 -3.51 3.92
CA LEU A 220 -13.91 -4.69 3.26
C LEU A 220 -12.60 -5.07 3.95
N MET A 221 -12.27 -6.37 3.94
CA MET A 221 -10.99 -6.91 4.36
C MET A 221 -10.62 -8.06 3.43
N GLY A 222 -9.37 -8.11 2.97
CA GLY A 222 -8.93 -9.14 2.02
C GLY A 222 -7.56 -8.87 1.44
N SER A 223 -7.35 -9.28 0.18
CA SER A 223 -6.05 -9.09 -0.48
C SER A 223 -5.71 -7.59 -0.63
N PRO A 224 -4.44 -7.20 -0.42
CA PRO A 224 -3.99 -5.80 -0.59
C PRO A 224 -4.40 -5.20 -1.93
N LYS A 225 -4.36 -6.02 -2.98
CA LYS A 225 -4.69 -5.62 -4.35
C LYS A 225 -6.16 -5.25 -4.51
N LEU A 226 -7.07 -6.11 -4.06
CA LEU A 226 -8.49 -5.82 -4.13
C LEU A 226 -8.83 -4.57 -3.33
N ILE A 227 -8.36 -4.52 -2.08
CA ILE A 227 -8.67 -3.43 -1.15
C ILE A 227 -8.14 -2.08 -1.66
N THR A 228 -6.90 -2.02 -2.13
CA THR A 228 -6.32 -0.77 -2.67
C THR A 228 -6.99 -0.34 -3.97
N SER A 229 -7.37 -1.29 -4.84
CA SER A 229 -8.13 -0.98 -6.06
C SER A 229 -9.52 -0.41 -5.75
N THR A 230 -10.24 -0.99 -4.79
CA THR A 230 -11.55 -0.50 -4.35
C THR A 230 -11.41 0.86 -3.66
N TYR A 231 -10.41 1.03 -2.80
CA TYR A 231 -10.13 2.33 -2.17
C TYR A 231 -9.87 3.44 -3.21
N GLN A 232 -9.09 3.16 -4.25
CA GLN A 232 -8.85 4.11 -5.33
C GLN A 232 -10.12 4.42 -6.14
N ARG A 233 -10.98 3.42 -6.39
CA ARG A 233 -12.28 3.64 -7.05
C ARG A 233 -13.17 4.56 -6.21
N LEU A 234 -13.32 4.27 -4.92
CA LEU A 234 -14.14 5.07 -4.01
C LEU A 234 -13.65 6.51 -3.87
N ASN A 235 -12.33 6.75 -3.91
CA ASN A 235 -11.78 8.10 -3.87
C ASN A 235 -12.11 8.93 -5.12
N ASN A 236 -12.32 8.27 -6.28
CA ASN A 236 -12.60 8.93 -7.54
C ASN A 236 -14.09 8.90 -7.94
N ALA A 237 -14.91 8.12 -7.24
CA ALA A 237 -16.34 7.96 -7.49
C ALA A 237 -17.18 8.90 -6.61
N PRO A 238 -18.30 9.44 -7.12
CA PRO A 238 -19.25 10.21 -6.32
C PRO A 238 -19.92 9.32 -5.25
N ALA A 239 -20.38 9.94 -4.16
CA ALA A 239 -20.74 9.22 -2.93
C ALA A 239 -21.95 8.27 -3.08
N ASP A 240 -22.80 8.50 -4.07
CA ASP A 240 -23.97 7.71 -4.43
C ASP A 240 -23.61 6.35 -5.05
N GLU A 241 -22.45 6.22 -5.69
CA GLU A 241 -21.99 4.98 -6.32
C GLU A 241 -21.28 4.02 -5.34
N TRP A 242 -21.00 4.48 -4.11
CA TRP A 242 -20.18 3.77 -3.14
C TRP A 242 -20.75 2.42 -2.73
N SER A 243 -22.07 2.33 -2.58
CA SER A 243 -22.76 1.10 -2.20
C SER A 243 -22.57 0.00 -3.25
N SER A 244 -22.73 0.34 -4.53
CA SER A 244 -22.54 -0.57 -5.66
C SER A 244 -21.08 -1.05 -5.76
N LEU A 245 -20.12 -0.13 -5.64
CA LEU A 245 -18.70 -0.46 -5.72
C LEU A 245 -18.24 -1.38 -4.58
N LEU A 246 -18.77 -1.17 -3.37
CA LEU A 246 -18.48 -2.03 -2.22
C LEU A 246 -19.12 -3.42 -2.39
N ALA A 247 -20.35 -3.50 -2.90
CA ALA A 247 -21.02 -4.78 -3.17
C ALA A 247 -20.24 -5.61 -4.20
N GLN A 248 -19.88 -5.00 -5.34
CA GLN A 248 -19.08 -5.68 -6.38
C GLN A 248 -17.73 -6.17 -5.86
N ALA A 249 -17.10 -5.43 -4.96
CA ALA A 249 -15.84 -5.84 -4.36
C ALA A 249 -16.02 -6.95 -3.32
N ALA A 250 -17.15 -6.98 -2.60
CA ALA A 250 -17.50 -8.06 -1.69
C ALA A 250 -17.76 -9.37 -2.45
N ASP A 251 -18.48 -9.33 -3.57
CA ASP A 251 -18.74 -10.51 -4.41
C ASP A 251 -17.43 -11.17 -4.87
N ARG A 252 -16.43 -10.35 -5.24
CA ARG A 252 -15.09 -10.84 -5.63
C ARG A 252 -14.31 -11.48 -4.48
N LEU A 253 -14.57 -11.10 -3.23
CA LEU A 253 -13.97 -11.76 -2.06
C LEU A 253 -14.51 -13.18 -1.91
N ASP A 254 -15.80 -13.37 -2.15
CA ASP A 254 -16.47 -14.65 -2.01
C ASP A 254 -16.07 -15.62 -3.13
N GLU A 255 -15.89 -15.14 -4.36
CA GLU A 255 -15.39 -15.95 -5.50
C GLU A 255 -13.93 -16.41 -5.30
N GLY A 256 -13.09 -15.60 -4.67
CA GLY A 256 -11.67 -15.89 -4.41
C GLY A 256 -11.40 -16.96 -3.34
N ASN A 257 -12.43 -17.46 -2.65
CA ASN A 257 -12.31 -18.44 -1.56
C ASN A 257 -12.63 -19.89 -2.00
N SER A 258 -12.89 -20.12 -3.29
CA SER A 258 -12.86 -21.46 -3.87
C SER A 258 -11.40 -21.93 -4.00
N PRO A 259 -11.06 -23.20 -3.74
CA PRO A 259 -9.72 -23.69 -4.01
C PRO A 259 -9.48 -23.53 -5.51
N GLY A 260 -8.66 -22.53 -5.87
CA GLY A 260 -8.24 -22.33 -7.25
C GLY A 260 -7.72 -23.65 -7.80
N PRO A 261 -8.01 -23.96 -9.08
CA PRO A 261 -7.62 -25.23 -9.67
C PRO A 261 -6.12 -25.41 -9.43
N LYS A 262 -5.77 -26.54 -8.82
CA LYS A 262 -4.39 -27.00 -8.69
C LYS A 262 -3.75 -26.86 -10.06
N THR A 263 -2.60 -26.22 -10.09
CA THR A 263 -1.75 -26.05 -11.27
C THR A 263 -1.45 -27.43 -11.87
N GLU A 264 -2.29 -27.88 -12.80
CA GLU A 264 -1.93 -28.93 -13.73
C GLU A 264 -1.04 -28.31 -14.80
N SER A 265 0.02 -29.04 -15.13
CA SER A 265 1.04 -28.70 -16.10
C SER A 265 0.46 -28.15 -17.41
N PRO A 266 1.05 -27.09 -17.99
CA PRO A 266 0.49 -26.40 -19.15
C PRO A 266 0.43 -27.34 -20.37
N ASP A 267 -0.69 -27.28 -21.07
CA ASP A 267 -0.90 -27.88 -22.39
C ASP A 267 -0.08 -27.08 -23.43
N LEU A 268 1.01 -27.67 -23.93
CA LEU A 268 2.03 -27.04 -24.78
C LEU A 268 1.61 -26.93 -26.25
N SER A 269 0.33 -26.65 -26.54
CA SER A 269 -0.16 -26.59 -27.92
C SER A 269 0.17 -25.26 -28.64
N ASN A 270 0.60 -24.22 -27.91
CA ASN A 270 1.19 -22.99 -28.44
C ASN A 270 2.32 -22.52 -27.52
N ALA A 271 3.58 -22.68 -27.95
CA ALA A 271 4.76 -22.44 -27.10
C ALA A 271 4.89 -21.01 -26.54
N GLU A 272 4.24 -20.02 -27.17
CA GLU A 272 4.36 -18.59 -26.84
C GLU A 272 3.08 -17.99 -26.19
N HIS A 273 2.02 -18.80 -26.05
CA HIS A 273 0.74 -18.33 -25.50
C HIS A 273 0.17 -19.33 -24.47
N ASP A 274 0.23 -18.95 -23.20
CA ASP A 274 -0.39 -19.66 -22.08
C ASP A 274 -1.83 -19.16 -21.87
N ALA A 275 -2.82 -19.96 -22.29
CA ALA A 275 -4.23 -19.65 -22.12
C ALA A 275 -4.67 -19.52 -20.64
N ASN A 276 -3.90 -20.10 -19.71
CA ASN A 276 -4.19 -20.03 -18.27
C ASN A 276 -3.60 -18.78 -17.61
N LEU A 277 -2.80 -18.00 -18.34
CA LEU A 277 -2.21 -16.76 -17.83
C LEU A 277 -3.20 -15.59 -17.91
N VAL A 278 -4.28 -15.70 -17.14
CA VAL A 278 -5.32 -14.67 -17.02
C VAL A 278 -5.13 -13.88 -15.73
N PRO A 279 -5.19 -12.54 -15.74
CA PRO A 279 -5.11 -11.76 -14.50
C PRO A 279 -6.34 -12.01 -13.61
N SER A 280 -6.13 -12.40 -12.35
CA SER A 280 -7.20 -12.58 -11.36
C SER A 280 -7.77 -11.26 -10.81
N SER A 281 -7.24 -10.12 -11.25
CA SER A 281 -7.50 -8.80 -10.69
C SER A 281 -7.80 -7.74 -11.74
N SER A 282 -8.21 -8.15 -12.95
CA SER A 282 -8.56 -7.22 -14.02
C SER A 282 -9.66 -6.26 -13.56
N VAL A 283 -9.42 -4.97 -13.77
CA VAL A 283 -10.30 -3.88 -13.37
C VAL A 283 -10.49 -2.97 -14.56
N SER A 284 -11.70 -2.98 -15.13
CA SER A 284 -12.16 -1.91 -16.03
C SER A 284 -12.90 -0.87 -15.21
N TYR A 285 -12.65 0.41 -15.50
CA TYR A 285 -13.42 1.54 -14.98
C TYR A 285 -14.55 1.87 -15.96
N ASP A 286 -15.53 2.66 -15.55
CA ASP A 286 -16.62 3.05 -16.46
C ASP A 286 -16.10 3.95 -17.59
N ALA A 287 -16.64 3.70 -18.78
CA ALA A 287 -16.31 4.46 -19.98
C ALA A 287 -17.19 5.70 -20.10
N ARG A 288 -16.57 6.85 -20.38
CA ARG A 288 -17.22 8.13 -20.66
C ARG A 288 -16.98 8.52 -22.11
N GLY A 289 -17.92 8.15 -22.98
CA GLY A 289 -17.91 8.49 -24.41
C GLY A 289 -16.86 7.75 -25.26
N ILE A 290 -15.91 7.04 -24.68
CA ILE A 290 -14.96 6.17 -25.39
C ILE A 290 -14.49 5.05 -24.46
N ARG A 291 -14.33 3.84 -25.01
CA ARG A 291 -13.92 2.63 -24.26
C ARG A 291 -12.74 1.93 -24.91
N ILE A 292 -12.04 1.16 -24.08
CA ILE A 292 -11.01 0.18 -24.46
C ILE A 292 -11.73 -1.16 -24.53
N GLU A 293 -11.79 -1.76 -25.71
CA GLU A 293 -12.50 -3.03 -25.95
C GLU A 293 -11.59 -4.25 -25.76
N ALA A 294 -10.33 -4.12 -26.17
CA ALA A 294 -9.37 -5.20 -26.08
C ALA A 294 -7.97 -4.65 -25.80
N VAL A 295 -7.19 -5.46 -25.10
CA VAL A 295 -5.75 -5.29 -24.92
C VAL A 295 -5.12 -6.62 -25.33
N GLU A 296 -4.08 -6.57 -26.16
CA GLU A 296 -3.40 -7.75 -26.67
C GLU A 296 -1.89 -7.57 -26.53
N VAL A 297 -1.20 -8.66 -26.20
CA VAL A 297 0.26 -8.72 -26.24
C VAL A 297 0.66 -9.46 -27.50
N LEU A 298 1.56 -8.86 -28.26
CA LEU A 298 2.01 -9.38 -29.54
C LEU A 298 3.52 -9.58 -29.53
N ASN A 299 3.99 -10.71 -30.08
CA ASN A 299 5.41 -10.98 -30.30
C ASN A 299 5.97 -10.12 -31.47
N GLN A 300 7.23 -10.36 -31.84
CA GLN A 300 7.91 -9.63 -32.93
C GLN A 300 7.27 -9.86 -34.31
N ASP A 301 6.66 -11.02 -34.51
CA ASP A 301 5.97 -11.40 -35.74
C ASP A 301 4.53 -10.88 -35.80
N GLY A 302 4.05 -10.23 -34.74
CA GLY A 302 2.71 -9.67 -34.63
C GLY A 302 1.63 -10.68 -34.21
N ASN A 303 2.02 -11.88 -33.77
CA ASN A 303 1.12 -12.91 -33.25
C ASN A 303 0.84 -12.70 -31.77
N ALA A 304 -0.35 -13.09 -31.32
CA ALA A 304 -0.72 -13.02 -29.90
C ALA A 304 0.16 -13.95 -29.06
N ALA A 305 0.89 -13.37 -28.09
CA ALA A 305 1.83 -14.08 -27.25
C ALA A 305 1.89 -13.43 -25.87
N ASN A 306 1.75 -14.22 -24.81
CA ASN A 306 1.85 -13.73 -23.42
C ASN A 306 3.04 -14.34 -22.67
N LEU A 307 3.82 -15.20 -23.32
CA LEU A 307 5.14 -15.66 -22.90
C LEU A 307 6.18 -15.04 -23.84
N ILE A 308 6.98 -14.10 -23.34
CA ILE A 308 8.01 -13.40 -24.15
C ILE A 308 9.39 -13.71 -23.57
N PRO A 309 10.34 -14.26 -24.35
CA PRO A 309 11.71 -14.45 -23.88
C PRO A 309 12.38 -13.13 -23.47
N VAL A 310 13.26 -13.18 -22.46
CA VAL A 310 14.08 -12.02 -22.05
C VAL A 310 14.82 -11.44 -23.26
N GLY A 311 14.77 -10.12 -23.42
CA GLY A 311 15.46 -9.40 -24.48
C GLY A 311 14.68 -9.31 -25.80
N GLU A 312 13.57 -10.05 -25.93
CA GLU A 312 12.76 -9.98 -27.14
C GLU A 312 11.83 -8.77 -27.18
N ARG A 313 11.70 -8.22 -28.38
CA ARG A 313 10.75 -7.12 -28.62
C ARG A 313 9.33 -7.67 -28.55
N PHE A 314 8.42 -6.85 -28.06
CA PHE A 314 7.00 -7.15 -28.06
C PHE A 314 6.22 -5.85 -28.22
N SER A 315 4.93 -5.97 -28.50
CA SER A 315 4.06 -4.82 -28.60
C SER A 315 2.74 -5.03 -27.88
N LEU A 316 2.15 -3.93 -27.43
CA LEU A 316 0.87 -3.89 -26.75
C LEU A 316 -0.15 -3.21 -27.66
N ARG A 317 -1.14 -3.95 -28.14
CA ARG A 317 -2.22 -3.41 -28.97
C ARG A 317 -3.44 -3.13 -28.11
N PHE A 318 -3.94 -1.91 -28.18
CA PHE A 318 -5.18 -1.50 -27.55
C PHE A 318 -6.20 -1.20 -28.63
N SER A 319 -7.38 -1.79 -28.52
CA SER A 319 -8.53 -1.53 -29.40
C SER A 319 -9.53 -0.63 -28.68
N TYR A 320 -10.03 0.38 -29.39
CA TYR A 320 -10.87 1.43 -28.84
C TYR A 320 -12.15 1.58 -29.65
N ARG A 321 -13.23 1.96 -28.96
CA ARG A 321 -14.50 2.33 -29.58
C ARG A 321 -15.03 3.62 -28.95
N ALA A 322 -15.32 4.60 -29.80
CA ALA A 322 -15.93 5.85 -29.40
C ALA A 322 -17.46 5.70 -29.37
N ASP A 323 -18.08 5.90 -28.21
CA ASP A 323 -19.54 5.93 -28.08
C ASP A 323 -20.09 7.33 -28.38
N GLU A 324 -19.27 8.36 -28.15
CA GLU A 324 -19.54 9.78 -28.40
C GLU A 324 -18.38 10.42 -29.16
N PRO A 325 -18.58 11.56 -29.85
CA PRO A 325 -17.48 12.26 -30.53
C PRO A 325 -16.39 12.69 -29.55
N GLN A 326 -15.13 12.35 -29.85
CA GLN A 326 -13.98 12.72 -29.02
C GLN A 326 -12.94 13.51 -29.83
N LYS A 327 -12.27 14.45 -29.15
CA LYS A 327 -11.16 15.24 -29.70
C LYS A 327 -10.03 15.30 -28.68
N ASP A 328 -8.83 15.61 -29.18
CA ASP A 328 -7.64 15.88 -28.37
C ASP A 328 -7.33 14.80 -27.33
N LEU A 329 -7.45 13.53 -27.71
CA LEU A 329 -7.24 12.40 -26.82
C LEU A 329 -5.75 12.14 -26.51
N ARG A 330 -5.48 11.64 -25.32
CA ARG A 330 -4.24 10.95 -24.94
C ARG A 330 -4.53 9.50 -24.66
N LEU A 331 -3.76 8.63 -25.28
CA LEU A 331 -3.81 7.19 -25.12
C LEU A 331 -2.52 6.76 -24.43
N ALA A 332 -2.62 5.94 -23.39
CA ALA A 332 -1.43 5.42 -22.74
C ALA A 332 -1.58 3.96 -22.33
N CYS A 333 -0.43 3.28 -22.28
CA CYS A 333 -0.27 1.98 -21.69
C CYS A 333 0.77 2.04 -20.56
N ASN A 334 0.68 1.08 -19.64
CA ASN A 334 1.67 0.86 -18.62
C ASN A 334 1.88 -0.63 -18.37
N ILE A 335 3.08 -0.98 -17.94
CA ILE A 335 3.47 -2.31 -17.50
C ILE A 335 3.82 -2.20 -16.02
N ALA A 336 3.19 -3.04 -15.20
CA ALA A 336 3.42 -3.12 -13.76
C ALA A 336 3.86 -4.52 -13.34
N ASN A 337 4.57 -4.64 -12.22
CA ASN A 337 4.89 -5.94 -11.63
C ASN A 337 3.70 -6.53 -10.85
N GLN A 338 3.89 -7.70 -10.25
CA GLN A 338 2.87 -8.35 -9.42
C GLN A 338 2.41 -7.53 -8.20
N THR A 339 3.27 -6.65 -7.68
CA THR A 339 2.95 -5.75 -6.56
C THR A 339 2.32 -4.43 -7.03
N GLY A 340 2.00 -4.28 -8.31
CA GLY A 340 1.36 -3.08 -8.87
C GLY A 340 2.27 -1.86 -9.04
N ILE A 341 3.58 -2.01 -8.84
CA ILE A 341 4.56 -0.97 -9.14
C ILE A 341 4.67 -0.84 -10.65
N ARG A 342 4.42 0.38 -11.17
CA ARG A 342 4.59 0.68 -12.59
C ARG A 342 6.07 0.71 -12.93
N ILE A 343 6.48 -0.11 -13.89
CA ILE A 343 7.87 -0.24 -14.35
C ILE A 343 8.12 0.71 -15.50
N THR A 344 7.22 0.69 -16.47
CA THR A 344 7.34 1.50 -17.69
C THR A 344 5.97 1.71 -18.32
N GLY A 345 5.90 2.56 -19.33
CA GLY A 345 4.70 2.88 -20.08
C GLY A 345 5.00 3.84 -21.22
N GLN A 346 4.03 3.98 -22.12
CA GLN A 346 4.10 4.92 -23.23
C GLN A 346 2.79 5.68 -23.33
N GLN A 347 2.86 6.90 -23.86
CA GLN A 347 1.70 7.72 -24.16
C GLN A 347 1.81 8.28 -25.58
N HIS A 348 0.68 8.41 -26.25
CA HIS A 348 0.58 8.95 -27.59
C HIS A 348 -0.67 9.83 -27.74
N GLN A 349 -0.65 10.76 -28.69
CA GLN A 349 -1.83 11.53 -29.06
C GLN A 349 -2.79 10.63 -29.85
N GLY A 350 -4.05 10.56 -29.40
CA GLY A 350 -5.10 9.82 -30.09
C GLY A 350 -5.71 10.62 -31.25
N PRO A 351 -6.44 9.95 -32.16
CA PRO A 351 -7.17 10.62 -33.23
C PRO A 351 -8.37 11.40 -32.69
N THR A 352 -8.88 12.33 -33.50
CA THR A 352 -10.28 12.79 -33.37
C THR A 352 -11.19 11.72 -33.96
N CYS A 353 -12.26 11.36 -33.25
CA CYS A 353 -13.21 10.35 -33.68
C CYS A 353 -14.66 10.80 -33.51
N ALA A 354 -15.53 10.31 -34.39
CA ALA A 354 -16.97 10.44 -34.30
C ALA A 354 -17.58 9.32 -33.44
N ALA A 355 -18.84 9.49 -33.04
CA ALA A 355 -19.60 8.43 -32.38
C ALA A 355 -19.69 7.20 -33.29
N GLY A 356 -19.33 6.03 -32.77
CA GLY A 356 -19.32 4.75 -33.45
C GLY A 356 -17.97 4.33 -34.04
N ASP A 357 -16.99 5.23 -34.11
CA ASP A 357 -15.68 4.93 -34.68
C ASP A 357 -14.90 3.92 -33.82
N THR A 358 -14.21 3.01 -34.49
CA THR A 358 -13.28 2.06 -33.87
C THR A 358 -11.87 2.27 -34.39
N PHE A 359 -10.87 2.22 -33.52
CA PHE A 359 -9.46 2.32 -33.91
C PHE A 359 -8.57 1.53 -32.96
N SER A 360 -7.32 1.30 -33.33
CA SER A 360 -6.33 0.66 -32.47
C SER A 360 -5.04 1.46 -32.36
N MET A 361 -4.34 1.30 -31.23
CA MET A 361 -3.00 1.85 -30.98
C MET A 361 -2.07 0.72 -30.59
N THR A 362 -0.88 0.66 -31.19
CA THR A 362 0.14 -0.34 -30.85
C THR A 362 1.36 0.35 -30.26
N PHE A 363 1.72 -0.01 -29.03
CA PHE A 363 2.90 0.49 -28.33
C PHE A 363 4.03 -0.53 -28.40
N HIS A 364 5.21 -0.14 -28.87
CA HIS A 364 6.33 -1.06 -29.14
C HIS A 364 7.41 -0.99 -28.06
N PHE A 365 7.86 -2.15 -27.56
CA PHE A 365 8.86 -2.27 -26.51
C PHE A 365 10.06 -3.10 -26.97
N ASN A 366 11.26 -2.68 -26.57
CA ASN A 366 12.53 -3.29 -27.02
C ASN A 366 13.00 -4.50 -26.18
N GLY A 367 12.18 -5.04 -25.28
CA GLY A 367 12.52 -6.28 -24.55
C GLY A 367 13.38 -6.11 -23.28
N GLY A 368 13.44 -4.92 -22.68
CA GLY A 368 14.25 -4.66 -21.48
C GLY A 368 13.63 -5.11 -20.15
N LEU A 369 12.71 -6.08 -20.15
CA LEU A 369 12.14 -6.63 -18.91
C LEU A 369 12.91 -7.89 -18.51
N LEU A 370 13.17 -8.05 -17.21
CA LEU A 370 13.82 -9.25 -16.66
C LEU A 370 12.78 -10.37 -16.41
N PRO A 371 13.19 -11.61 -16.12
CA PRO A 371 12.24 -12.70 -15.87
C PRO A 371 11.23 -12.37 -14.78
N GLY A 372 9.95 -12.60 -15.04
CA GLY A 372 8.90 -12.27 -14.09
C GLY A 372 7.50 -12.24 -14.70
N LEU A 373 6.52 -12.02 -13.85
CA LEU A 373 5.14 -11.79 -14.26
C LEU A 373 4.82 -10.29 -14.17
N TYR A 374 4.22 -9.79 -15.25
CA TYR A 374 3.87 -8.41 -15.44
C TYR A 374 2.41 -8.28 -15.83
N PHE A 375 1.84 -7.12 -15.54
CA PHE A 375 0.46 -6.79 -15.81
C PHE A 375 0.38 -5.51 -16.64
N ILE A 376 -0.50 -5.54 -17.64
CA ILE A 376 -0.67 -4.44 -18.58
C ILE A 376 -1.92 -3.67 -18.22
N GLY A 377 -1.78 -2.36 -18.09
CA GLY A 377 -2.88 -1.43 -17.94
C GLY A 377 -2.82 -0.35 -19.01
N GLY A 378 -3.87 0.45 -19.07
CA GLY A 378 -3.91 1.59 -19.95
C GLY A 378 -5.06 2.52 -19.63
N GLY A 379 -5.03 3.70 -20.24
CA GLY A 379 -6.06 4.69 -20.04
C GLY A 379 -6.12 5.69 -21.17
N ILE A 380 -7.28 6.34 -21.25
CA ILE A 380 -7.59 7.39 -22.20
C ILE A 380 -8.02 8.61 -21.41
N TRP A 381 -7.51 9.79 -21.74
CA TRP A 381 -7.96 11.04 -21.14
C TRP A 381 -7.86 12.21 -22.13
N PRO A 382 -8.58 13.32 -21.91
CA PRO A 382 -8.45 14.53 -22.71
C PRO A 382 -7.08 15.20 -22.49
N SER A 383 -6.45 15.73 -23.55
CA SER A 383 -5.11 16.34 -23.46
C SER A 383 -5.03 17.54 -22.52
N ASP A 384 -6.12 18.27 -22.35
CA ASP A 384 -6.26 19.43 -21.46
C ASP A 384 -6.43 19.04 -19.99
N ARG A 385 -6.84 17.81 -19.69
CA ARG A 385 -7.10 17.29 -18.34
C ARG A 385 -6.32 16.00 -18.07
N PRO A 386 -5.00 16.09 -17.82
CA PRO A 386 -4.18 14.92 -17.49
C PRO A 386 -4.71 14.20 -16.25
N GLY A 387 -4.94 12.89 -16.38
CA GLY A 387 -5.42 12.04 -15.27
C GLY A 387 -6.94 11.96 -15.12
N ASP A 388 -7.72 12.75 -15.85
CA ASP A 388 -9.18 12.63 -15.93
C ASP A 388 -9.57 11.55 -16.94
N PHE A 389 -9.54 10.28 -16.51
CA PHE A 389 -9.69 9.14 -17.40
C PHE A 389 -11.09 9.01 -17.99
N LEU A 390 -11.24 9.11 -19.31
CA LEU A 390 -12.47 8.76 -20.02
C LEU A 390 -12.75 7.26 -19.93
N HIS A 391 -11.69 6.45 -20.02
CA HIS A 391 -11.74 5.04 -19.69
C HIS A 391 -10.37 4.56 -19.23
N ARG A 392 -10.35 3.59 -18.33
CA ARG A 392 -9.12 3.04 -17.78
C ARG A 392 -9.29 1.55 -17.55
N VAL A 393 -8.23 0.80 -17.85
CA VAL A 393 -8.13 -0.62 -17.56
C VAL A 393 -6.85 -0.86 -16.75
N VAL A 394 -6.97 -1.70 -15.72
CA VAL A 394 -5.87 -2.10 -14.84
C VAL A 394 -5.79 -3.61 -14.91
N ASP A 395 -4.58 -4.13 -15.12
CA ASP A 395 -4.29 -5.55 -15.28
C ASP A 395 -5.20 -6.21 -16.33
N ALA A 396 -5.36 -5.55 -17.48
CA ALA A 396 -6.15 -6.05 -18.59
C ALA A 396 -5.57 -7.35 -19.18
N CYS A 397 -4.23 -7.44 -19.22
CA CYS A 397 -3.52 -8.64 -19.67
C CYS A 397 -2.34 -8.93 -18.75
N ALA A 398 -1.95 -10.20 -18.70
CA ALA A 398 -0.72 -10.63 -18.08
C ALA A 398 0.33 -10.94 -19.16
N LEU A 399 1.58 -10.65 -18.83
CA LEU A 399 2.75 -10.91 -19.66
C LEU A 399 3.78 -11.60 -18.77
N ARG A 400 4.26 -12.77 -19.17
CA ARG A 400 5.35 -13.45 -18.48
C ARG A 400 6.61 -13.34 -19.32
N ILE A 401 7.67 -12.82 -18.71
CA ILE A 401 8.99 -12.84 -19.31
C ILE A 401 9.68 -14.14 -18.92
N THR A 402 10.00 -14.97 -19.91
CA THR A 402 10.60 -16.30 -19.74
C THR A 402 12.10 -16.25 -20.01
N THR A 403 12.84 -17.24 -19.51
CA THR A 403 14.27 -17.33 -19.78
C THR A 403 14.70 -18.78 -19.90
N GLU A 404 15.51 -19.07 -20.92
CA GLU A 404 16.13 -20.39 -21.13
C GLU A 404 17.59 -20.42 -20.64
N GLN A 405 18.18 -19.26 -20.33
CA GLN A 405 19.58 -19.12 -19.92
C GLN A 405 19.71 -18.22 -18.68
N PRO A 406 20.75 -18.40 -17.85
CA PRO A 406 20.94 -17.53 -16.69
C PRO A 406 21.12 -16.08 -17.12
N VAL A 407 20.23 -15.21 -16.63
CA VAL A 407 20.23 -13.78 -16.93
C VAL A 407 21.36 -13.09 -16.17
N LYS A 408 22.12 -12.24 -16.87
CA LYS A 408 23.30 -11.56 -16.30
C LYS A 408 22.93 -10.39 -15.38
N GLY A 409 21.73 -9.83 -15.55
CA GLY A 409 21.20 -8.71 -14.74
C GLY A 409 20.25 -9.17 -13.64
N PHE A 410 20.09 -8.33 -12.62
CA PHE A 410 19.12 -8.51 -11.53
C PHE A 410 18.20 -7.29 -11.44
N GLY A 411 16.95 -7.48 -11.01
CA GLY A 411 15.95 -6.41 -10.86
C GLY A 411 14.69 -6.63 -11.71
N LEU A 412 14.03 -5.54 -12.12
CA LEU A 412 12.79 -5.57 -12.91
C LEU A 412 13.00 -5.25 -14.40
N CYS A 413 14.05 -4.51 -14.73
CA CYS A 413 14.38 -4.13 -16.10
C CYS A 413 15.89 -4.19 -16.34
N ASP A 414 16.27 -4.47 -17.58
CA ASP A 414 17.62 -4.33 -18.10
C ASP A 414 17.69 -3.06 -18.95
N LEU A 415 18.50 -2.11 -18.50
CA LEU A 415 18.75 -0.84 -19.19
C LEU A 415 19.92 -0.93 -20.17
N SER A 416 20.28 -2.14 -20.61
CA SER A 416 21.44 -2.45 -21.47
C SER A 416 22.77 -2.05 -20.82
N ALA A 417 23.13 -2.74 -19.73
CA ALA A 417 24.45 -2.61 -19.14
C ALA A 417 25.50 -3.32 -20.00
N GLY A 418 26.62 -2.63 -20.31
CA GLY A 418 27.79 -3.28 -20.90
C GLY A 418 28.32 -4.40 -19.99
N ALA A 419 29.06 -5.36 -20.57
CA ALA A 419 29.65 -6.44 -19.78
C ALA A 419 30.57 -5.87 -18.67
N PRO A 420 30.49 -6.39 -17.43
CA PRO A 420 31.37 -5.93 -16.37
C PRO A 420 32.83 -6.27 -16.71
N THR A 421 33.71 -5.28 -16.60
CA THR A 421 35.16 -5.48 -16.77
C THR A 421 35.78 -5.79 -15.42
N LEU A 422 36.33 -6.99 -15.24
CA LEU A 422 37.11 -7.35 -14.06
C LEU A 422 38.59 -7.04 -14.35
N GLN A 423 39.17 -6.06 -13.65
CA GLN A 423 40.62 -5.89 -13.56
C GLN A 423 41.12 -6.58 -12.30
N GLN A 424 41.87 -7.68 -12.45
CA GLN A 424 42.62 -8.29 -11.35
C GLN A 424 44.03 -7.68 -11.34
N ALA A 425 44.43 -7.11 -10.21
CA ALA A 425 45.83 -6.77 -9.98
C ALA A 425 46.57 -8.06 -9.61
N SER A 426 47.55 -8.46 -10.43
CA SER A 426 48.49 -9.51 -10.07
C SER A 426 49.30 -9.05 -8.85
N LEU A 427 49.31 -9.86 -7.78
CA LEU A 427 50.16 -9.67 -6.61
C LEU A 427 51.65 -9.87 -6.94
#